data_AF-X1K3B1-F1
#
_entry.id   AF-X1K3B1-F1
#
_cell.length_a   1.000
_cell.length_b   1.000
_cell.length_c   1.000
_cell.angle_alpha   90.00
_cell.angle_beta   90.00
_cell.angle_gamma   90.00
#
_symmetry.space_group_name_H-M   'P 1'
#
loop_
_entity.id
_entity.type
_entity.pdbx_description
1 polymer ?
#
loop_
_entity_poly.entity_id
_entity_poly.type
_entity_poly.pdbx_seq_one_letter_code
_entity_poly.pdbx_strand_id
1 'polypeptide(L)'
;IVSNQHGIRTYGDSCPEIRGNNISNNDTGIYCRESATPIISYNNISNNSGYGILIDDVLGNTVKPDIGGGDGQSDGQNKIVGSTSYGVNNKNTNNVMAKNNWWGDTHGPKYPADSSSSGDWAFWDKVGGDIIFTPHLITEP
;
A
#
# COMPACT_ATOMS: atom_id res chain seq x y z
N ILE A 1 13.29 2.22 8.92
CA ILE A 1 12.30 2.02 10.00
C ILE A 1 12.08 0.52 10.15
N VAL A 2 12.55 -0.06 11.26
CA VAL A 2 12.60 -1.53 11.44
C VAL A 2 12.22 -1.97 12.85
N SER A 3 11.75 -3.21 12.98
CA SER A 3 11.46 -3.90 14.25
C SER A 3 10.38 -3.26 15.12
N ASN A 4 9.31 -2.75 14.49
CA ASN A 4 8.14 -2.19 15.16
C ASN A 4 6.88 -3.02 14.89
N GLN A 5 5.85 -2.82 15.70
CA GLN A 5 4.49 -3.26 15.33
C GLN A 5 4.00 -2.52 14.07
N HIS A 6 4.24 -1.21 14.00
CA HIS A 6 3.92 -0.39 12.83
C HIS A 6 5.13 0.49 12.54
N GLY A 7 5.65 0.46 11.31
CA GLY A 7 6.75 1.34 10.90
C GLY A 7 6.29 2.80 10.92
N ILE A 8 5.21 3.10 10.19
CA ILE A 8 4.50 4.38 10.22
C ILE A 8 3.03 4.11 10.44
N ARG A 9 2.39 4.85 11.35
CA ARG A 9 0.94 4.79 11.57
C ARG A 9 0.34 6.17 11.37
N THR A 10 -0.57 6.31 10.41
CA THR A 10 -1.39 7.51 10.23
C THR A 10 -2.72 7.32 10.98
N TYR A 11 -3.32 8.42 11.44
CA TYR A 11 -4.42 8.36 12.41
C TYR A 11 -5.26 9.62 12.38
N GLY A 12 -6.58 9.49 12.54
CA GLY A 12 -7.48 10.64 12.49
C GLY A 12 -7.42 11.32 11.11
N ASP A 13 -7.77 12.59 11.06
CA ASP A 13 -7.78 13.38 9.82
C ASP A 13 -6.36 13.79 9.34
N SER A 14 -5.34 12.98 9.62
CA SER A 14 -3.96 13.24 9.23
C SER A 14 -3.73 13.04 7.73
N CYS A 15 -3.03 13.99 7.09
CA CYS A 15 -2.68 13.96 5.67
C CYS A 15 -1.16 14.10 5.44
N PRO A 16 -0.31 13.24 6.03
CA PRO A 16 1.13 13.39 5.89
C PRO A 16 1.62 12.96 4.50
N GLU A 17 2.71 13.58 4.05
CA GLU A 17 3.51 13.06 2.96
C GLU A 17 4.52 12.04 3.52
N ILE A 18 4.44 10.80 3.06
CA ILE A 18 5.34 9.71 3.43
C ILE A 18 6.19 9.39 2.20
N ARG A 19 7.39 9.97 2.16
CA ARG A 19 8.27 9.90 0.99
C ARG A 19 9.71 9.51 1.32
N GLY A 20 10.33 8.67 0.48
CA GLY A 20 11.76 8.39 0.54
C GLY A 20 12.22 7.53 1.73
N ASN A 21 11.33 6.70 2.30
CA ASN A 21 11.64 5.89 3.48
C ASN A 21 12.03 4.46 3.12
N ASN A 22 12.97 3.90 3.88
CA ASN A 22 13.23 2.45 3.93
C ASN A 22 12.47 1.86 5.13
N ILE A 23 11.46 1.03 4.89
CA ILE A 23 10.55 0.47 5.89
C ILE A 23 10.54 -1.06 5.78
N SER A 24 11.11 -1.75 6.76
CA SER A 24 11.25 -3.20 6.69
C SER A 24 11.27 -3.90 8.04
N ASN A 25 11.01 -5.20 8.07
CA ASN A 25 11.06 -6.00 9.30
C ASN A 25 10.16 -5.45 10.42
N ASN A 26 9.02 -4.87 10.08
CA ASN A 26 7.94 -4.52 11.02
C ASN A 26 6.80 -5.53 10.87
N ASP A 27 5.82 -5.51 11.77
CA ASP A 27 4.59 -6.27 11.54
C ASP A 27 3.78 -5.65 10.38
N THR A 28 3.47 -4.35 10.48
CA THR A 28 2.96 -3.56 9.37
C THR A 28 3.95 -2.46 9.00
N GLY A 29 4.26 -2.30 7.71
CA GLY A 29 5.11 -1.21 7.22
C GLY A 29 4.46 0.16 7.42
N ILE A 30 3.37 0.43 6.69
CA ILE A 30 2.55 1.65 6.82
C ILE A 30 1.12 1.25 7.17
N TYR A 31 0.61 1.77 8.29
CA TYR A 31 -0.75 1.49 8.77
C TYR A 31 -1.61 2.75 8.69
N CYS A 32 -2.60 2.75 7.80
CA CYS A 32 -3.53 3.86 7.59
C CYS A 32 -4.87 3.57 8.27
N ARG A 33 -5.31 4.44 9.20
CA ARG A 33 -6.57 4.26 9.96
C ARG A 33 -7.27 5.58 10.28
N GLU A 34 -8.57 5.47 10.60
CA GLU A 34 -9.44 6.53 11.12
C GLU A 34 -9.37 7.83 10.30
N SER A 35 -9.96 7.87 9.10
CA SER A 35 -9.98 9.05 8.19
C SER A 35 -8.65 9.54 7.61
N ALA A 36 -7.52 8.90 7.88
CA ALA A 36 -6.24 9.39 7.36
C ALA A 36 -6.16 9.32 5.82
N THR A 37 -5.59 10.36 5.21
CA THR A 37 -5.37 10.44 3.74
C THR A 37 -3.91 10.79 3.41
N PRO A 38 -2.94 9.90 3.71
CA PRO A 38 -1.54 10.16 3.42
C PRO A 38 -1.22 10.06 1.92
N ILE A 39 -0.19 10.78 1.50
CA ILE A 39 0.41 10.71 0.16
C ILE A 39 1.69 9.88 0.28
N ILE A 40 1.77 8.73 -0.39
CA ILE A 40 2.83 7.74 -0.20
C ILE A 40 3.60 7.53 -1.50
N SER A 41 4.86 7.95 -1.55
CA SER A 41 5.69 7.86 -2.76
C SER A 41 7.16 7.55 -2.49
N TYR A 42 7.88 6.94 -3.45
CA TYR A 42 9.34 6.69 -3.36
C TYR A 42 9.80 5.94 -2.09
N ASN A 43 8.96 5.09 -1.49
CA ASN A 43 9.35 4.30 -0.34
C ASN A 43 9.79 2.89 -0.77
N ASN A 44 10.78 2.35 -0.08
CA ASN A 44 11.14 0.94 -0.13
C ASN A 44 10.52 0.23 1.08
N ILE A 45 9.42 -0.47 0.84
CA ILE A 45 8.60 -1.16 1.84
C ILE A 45 8.81 -2.66 1.62
N SER A 46 9.58 -3.30 2.49
CA SER A 46 9.98 -4.69 2.27
C SER A 46 10.00 -5.57 3.50
N ASN A 47 9.73 -6.87 3.34
CA ASN A 47 9.91 -7.88 4.39
C ASN A 47 9.21 -7.53 5.72
N ASN A 48 7.96 -7.03 5.65
CA ASN A 48 7.13 -6.86 6.85
C ASN A 48 6.34 -8.15 7.11
N SER A 49 6.26 -8.60 8.37
CA SER A 49 5.73 -9.93 8.70
C SER A 49 4.21 -10.05 8.51
N GLY A 50 3.49 -8.93 8.50
CA GLY A 50 2.08 -8.85 8.16
C GLY A 50 1.89 -8.21 6.80
N TYR A 51 1.88 -6.87 6.79
CA TYR A 51 1.51 -6.08 5.62
C TYR A 51 2.57 -5.04 5.26
N GLY A 52 2.76 -4.78 3.96
CA GLY A 52 3.53 -3.62 3.51
C GLY A 52 2.79 -2.33 3.83
N ILE A 53 1.57 -2.20 3.29
CA ILE A 53 0.64 -1.10 3.57
C ILE A 53 -0.73 -1.71 3.93
N LEU A 54 -1.26 -1.34 5.10
CA LEU A 54 -2.60 -1.75 5.53
C LEU A 54 -3.51 -0.52 5.60
N ILE A 55 -4.62 -0.58 4.87
CA ILE A 55 -5.71 0.38 4.94
C ILE A 55 -6.82 -0.26 5.76
N ASP A 56 -7.11 0.32 6.93
CA ASP A 56 -8.05 -0.24 7.89
C ASP A 56 -8.97 0.84 8.44
N ASP A 57 -10.17 0.90 7.88
CA ASP A 57 -11.24 1.72 8.38
C ASP A 57 -12.46 0.88 8.73
N VAL A 58 -12.53 0.51 10.00
CA VAL A 58 -13.67 -0.22 10.56
C VAL A 58 -14.85 0.71 10.84
N LEU A 59 -14.69 2.04 10.78
CA LEU A 59 -15.64 3.01 11.34
C LEU A 59 -16.29 3.96 10.32
N GLY A 60 -15.77 4.11 9.10
CA GLY A 60 -16.35 5.10 8.17
C GLY A 60 -15.97 5.01 6.69
N ASN A 61 -15.10 4.08 6.28
CA ASN A 61 -14.52 4.03 4.92
C ASN A 61 -13.89 5.36 4.45
N THR A 62 -13.50 6.26 5.35
CA THR A 62 -12.89 7.57 5.06
C THR A 62 -11.38 7.50 4.86
N VAL A 63 -10.71 6.43 5.28
CA VAL A 63 -9.27 6.25 5.03
C VAL A 63 -9.03 6.07 3.52
N LYS A 64 -8.29 7.01 2.92
CA LYS A 64 -8.05 7.07 1.47
C LYS A 64 -6.59 7.51 1.19
N PRO A 65 -5.61 6.62 1.37
CA PRO A 65 -4.24 6.93 1.00
C PRO A 65 -4.11 7.05 -0.52
N ASP A 66 -3.22 7.93 -0.98
CA ASP A 66 -2.76 7.96 -2.36
C ASP A 66 -1.38 7.29 -2.43
N ILE A 67 -1.36 6.04 -2.90
CA ILE A 67 -0.15 5.24 -3.09
C ILE A 67 0.39 5.42 -4.52
N GLY A 68 -0.31 6.18 -5.37
CA GLY A 68 0.13 6.52 -6.72
C GLY A 68 -1.01 6.82 -7.68
N GLY A 69 -0.94 7.99 -8.32
CA GLY A 69 -1.87 8.42 -9.36
C GLY A 69 -3.29 8.74 -8.89
N GLY A 70 -3.48 9.04 -7.61
CA GLY A 70 -4.72 9.54 -7.03
C GLY A 70 -4.78 11.07 -6.89
N ASP A 71 -5.79 11.54 -6.15
CA ASP A 71 -6.09 12.97 -5.97
C ASP A 71 -5.00 13.73 -5.18
N GLY A 72 -4.22 13.00 -4.38
CA GLY A 72 -3.09 13.54 -3.63
C GLY A 72 -1.84 13.75 -4.49
N GLN A 73 -1.90 13.43 -5.79
CA GLN A 73 -0.80 13.54 -6.73
C GLN A 73 0.44 12.74 -6.31
N SER A 74 0.25 11.60 -5.65
CA SER A 74 1.37 10.70 -5.40
C SER A 74 1.95 10.23 -6.73
N ASP A 75 3.26 10.36 -6.90
CA ASP A 75 3.99 9.82 -8.04
C ASP A 75 3.98 8.27 -8.07
N GLY A 76 3.60 7.63 -6.96
CA GLY A 76 3.86 6.22 -6.72
C GLY A 76 5.34 6.02 -6.47
N GLN A 77 6.01 5.23 -7.31
CA GLN A 77 7.44 4.91 -7.21
C GLN A 77 7.80 4.19 -5.91
N ASN A 78 6.83 3.54 -5.25
CA ASN A 78 7.12 2.70 -4.10
C ASN A 78 7.56 1.31 -4.58
N LYS A 79 8.59 0.75 -3.94
CA LYS A 79 8.94 -0.66 -4.01
C LYS A 79 8.23 -1.38 -2.87
N ILE A 80 7.31 -2.29 -3.17
CA ILE A 80 6.47 -3.01 -2.20
C ILE A 80 6.67 -4.51 -2.42
N VAL A 81 7.52 -5.16 -1.61
CA VAL A 81 7.94 -6.55 -1.83
C VAL A 81 8.18 -7.36 -0.55
N GLY A 82 7.93 -8.67 -0.60
CA GLY A 82 8.30 -9.61 0.46
C GLY A 82 7.48 -9.53 1.74
N SER A 83 6.33 -8.83 1.75
CA SER A 83 5.45 -8.85 2.92
C SER A 83 4.73 -10.19 3.02
N THR A 84 4.68 -10.81 4.20
CA THR A 84 4.26 -12.22 4.31
C THR A 84 2.78 -12.44 4.03
N SER A 85 1.90 -11.51 4.42
CA SER A 85 0.48 -11.59 4.08
C SER A 85 0.20 -10.89 2.75
N TYR A 86 0.27 -9.55 2.72
CA TYR A 86 0.00 -8.77 1.52
C TYR A 86 0.93 -7.55 1.42
N GLY A 87 1.32 -7.18 0.21
CA GLY A 87 2.05 -5.94 -0.04
C GLY A 87 1.18 -4.73 0.27
N VAL A 88 -0.04 -4.71 -0.25
CA VAL A 88 -1.08 -3.73 0.11
C VAL A 88 -2.38 -4.48 0.39
N ASN A 89 -3.03 -4.16 1.52
CA ASN A 89 -4.35 -4.69 1.88
C ASN A 89 -5.34 -3.54 2.09
N ASN A 90 -6.39 -3.52 1.29
CA ASN A 90 -7.50 -2.59 1.47
C ASN A 90 -8.68 -3.28 2.15
N LYS A 91 -8.92 -2.93 3.41
CA LYS A 91 -10.11 -3.39 4.15
C LYS A 91 -11.32 -2.46 3.98
N ASN A 92 -11.20 -1.39 3.22
CA ASN A 92 -12.30 -0.44 3.01
C ASN A 92 -13.17 -0.84 1.81
N THR A 93 -14.31 -0.16 1.66
CA THR A 93 -15.18 -0.27 0.48
C THR A 93 -14.91 0.82 -0.56
N ASN A 94 -13.79 1.55 -0.44
CA ASN A 94 -13.41 2.61 -1.36
C ASN A 94 -12.11 2.25 -2.08
N ASN A 95 -12.06 2.57 -3.37
CA ASN A 95 -10.91 2.26 -4.21
C ASN A 95 -9.67 3.01 -3.70
N VAL A 96 -8.52 2.33 -3.71
CA VAL A 96 -7.22 2.90 -3.36
C VAL A 96 -6.37 2.99 -4.62
N MET A 97 -5.82 4.17 -4.88
CA MET A 97 -4.93 4.40 -6.02
C MET A 97 -3.52 3.96 -5.64
N ALA A 98 -2.93 3.08 -6.46
CA ALA A 98 -1.60 2.51 -6.24
C ALA A 98 -0.84 2.32 -7.57
N LYS A 99 -1.03 3.26 -8.50
CA LYS A 99 -0.34 3.26 -9.80
C LYS A 99 1.15 3.54 -9.62
N ASN A 100 1.93 3.18 -10.64
CA ASN A 100 3.36 3.45 -10.74
C ASN A 100 4.18 2.89 -9.57
N ASN A 101 3.76 1.78 -8.97
CA ASN A 101 4.53 1.07 -7.95
C ASN A 101 5.15 -0.22 -8.49
N TRP A 102 6.27 -0.64 -7.89
CA TRP A 102 6.92 -1.92 -8.16
C TRP A 102 6.50 -2.95 -7.12
N TRP A 103 6.00 -4.08 -7.60
CA TRP A 103 5.43 -5.15 -6.77
C TRP A 103 6.32 -6.39 -6.67
N GLY A 104 7.54 -6.32 -7.21
CA GLY A 104 8.48 -7.45 -7.24
C GLY A 104 8.42 -8.32 -8.49
N ASP A 105 7.53 -8.02 -9.43
CA ASP A 105 7.40 -8.71 -10.72
C ASP A 105 6.97 -7.71 -11.81
N THR A 106 7.48 -7.89 -13.02
CA THR A 106 7.14 -7.04 -14.18
C THR A 106 5.69 -7.15 -14.62
N HIS A 107 4.98 -8.21 -14.22
CA HIS A 107 3.55 -8.39 -14.45
C HIS A 107 2.68 -7.75 -13.36
N GLY A 108 3.29 -7.13 -12.35
CA GLY A 108 2.58 -6.39 -11.30
C GLY A 108 2.28 -7.27 -10.07
N PRO A 109 1.32 -6.88 -9.23
CA PRO A 109 0.98 -7.64 -8.03
C PRO A 109 0.14 -8.89 -8.35
N LYS A 110 0.06 -9.80 -7.38
CA LYS A 110 -1.09 -10.71 -7.29
C LYS A 110 -2.31 -9.93 -6.80
N TYR A 111 -3.50 -10.30 -7.25
CA TYR A 111 -4.76 -9.66 -6.82
C TYR A 111 -5.92 -10.66 -6.88
N PRO A 112 -7.10 -10.36 -6.30
CA PRO A 112 -8.16 -11.36 -6.08
C PRO A 112 -8.61 -12.11 -7.35
N ALA A 113 -8.58 -11.45 -8.52
CA ALA A 113 -8.96 -12.06 -9.78
C ALA A 113 -7.81 -12.76 -10.53
N ASP A 114 -6.55 -12.50 -10.16
CA ASP A 114 -5.38 -13.12 -10.79
C ASP A 114 -4.19 -13.17 -9.83
N SER A 115 -3.71 -14.38 -9.58
CA SER A 115 -2.57 -14.67 -8.70
C SER A 115 -1.38 -15.26 -9.45
N SER A 116 -1.34 -15.14 -10.78
CA SER A 116 -0.30 -15.71 -11.65
C SER A 116 1.04 -14.99 -11.57
N SER A 117 1.05 -13.69 -11.24
CA SER A 117 2.28 -12.92 -11.02
C SER A 117 3.09 -13.47 -9.83
N SER A 118 4.41 -13.30 -9.82
CA SER A 118 5.24 -13.56 -8.63
C SER A 118 5.30 -12.39 -7.65
N GLY A 119 4.69 -11.25 -7.99
CA GLY A 119 4.70 -10.05 -7.17
C GLY A 119 3.93 -10.20 -5.84
N ASP A 120 4.16 -9.25 -4.95
CA ASP A 120 3.40 -9.12 -3.71
C ASP A 120 1.91 -8.89 -3.99
N TRP A 121 1.06 -9.25 -3.03
CA TRP A 121 -0.37 -9.08 -3.18
C TRP A 121 -0.81 -7.62 -3.02
N ALA A 122 -1.65 -7.17 -3.95
CA ALA A 122 -2.62 -6.10 -3.77
C ALA A 122 -3.98 -6.76 -3.48
N PHE A 123 -4.37 -6.84 -2.21
CA PHE A 123 -5.56 -7.58 -1.78
C PHE A 123 -6.70 -6.65 -1.36
N TRP A 124 -7.92 -7.02 -1.77
CA TRP A 124 -9.19 -6.47 -1.33
C TRP A 124 -10.28 -7.55 -1.47
N ASP A 125 -11.34 -7.47 -0.67
CA ASP A 125 -12.46 -8.42 -0.71
C ASP A 125 -13.84 -7.74 -0.75
N LYS A 126 -13.90 -6.43 -0.50
CA LYS A 126 -15.13 -5.66 -0.53
C LYS A 126 -15.37 -5.03 -1.91
N VAL A 127 -16.64 -5.01 -2.32
CA VAL A 127 -17.07 -4.31 -3.54
C VAL A 127 -16.72 -2.83 -3.43
N GLY A 128 -16.04 -2.30 -4.45
CA GLY A 128 -15.56 -0.92 -4.46
C GLY A 128 -14.31 -0.68 -3.60
N GLY A 129 -13.72 -1.72 -3.02
CA GLY A 129 -12.46 -1.67 -2.28
C GLY A 129 -11.22 -1.91 -3.16
N ASP A 130 -11.33 -1.71 -4.46
CA ASP A 130 -10.31 -2.16 -5.40
C ASP A 130 -8.99 -1.39 -5.19
N ILE A 131 -7.86 -2.09 -5.29
CA ILE A 131 -6.55 -1.45 -5.38
C ILE A 131 -6.23 -1.24 -6.86
N ILE A 132 -6.24 0.01 -7.31
CA ILE A 132 -6.02 0.38 -8.71
C ILE A 132 -4.51 0.56 -8.92
N PHE A 133 -3.84 -0.51 -9.35
CA PHE A 133 -2.38 -0.55 -9.51
C PHE A 133 -1.89 -0.34 -10.94
N THR A 134 -2.77 -0.27 -11.94
CA THR A 134 -2.39 -0.13 -13.36
C THR A 134 -2.37 1.34 -13.82
N PRO A 135 -1.28 1.83 -14.44
CA PRO A 135 -0.05 1.09 -14.75
C PRO A 135 0.78 0.82 -13.50
N HIS A 136 1.45 -0.34 -13.42
CA HIS A 136 2.50 -0.64 -12.45
C HIS A 136 3.89 -0.47 -13.09
N LEU A 137 4.94 -0.41 -12.29
CA LEU A 137 6.30 -0.36 -12.82
C LEU A 137 6.74 -1.72 -13.35
N ILE A 138 7.46 -1.72 -14.47
CA ILE A 138 8.09 -2.90 -15.06
C ILE A 138 9.61 -2.98 -14.76
N THR A 139 10.09 -2.03 -13.97
CA THR A 139 11.48 -1.92 -13.51
C THR A 139 11.46 -1.44 -12.06
N GLU A 140 12.35 -1.98 -11.23
CA GLU A 140 12.47 -1.55 -9.85
C GLU A 140 12.92 -0.07 -9.76
N PRO A 141 12.24 0.78 -8.96
CA PRO A 141 12.56 2.20 -8.78
C PRO A 141 13.68 2.46 -7.75
#